data_AF-A0A4R8DYQ9-F1
#
_entry.id   AF-A0A4R8DYQ9-F1
#
_cell.length_a   1.000
_cell.length_b   1.000
_cell.length_c   1.000
_cell.angle_alpha   90.00
_cell.angle_beta   90.00
_cell.angle_gamma   90.00
#
_symmetry.space_group_name_H-M   'P 1'
#
loop_
_entity.id
_entity.type
_entity.pdbx_description
1 polymer ?
#
loop_
_entity_poly.entity_id
_entity_poly.type
_entity_poly.pdbx_seq_one_letter_code
_entity_poly.pdbx_strand_id
1 'polypeptide(L)'
;MADTKARTAEQIEADIAATRARLASAVDELVDRANPKNVALRQVEQAKAQVFDERGQLRTQKILAVVGAVGGVVGVLLVIRRLVGRR
;
A
#
# COMPACT_ATOMS: atom_id res chain seq x y z
N MET A 1 22.47 -44.10 18.98
CA MET A 1 22.56 -42.64 18.83
C MET A 1 23.33 -42.38 17.56
N ALA A 2 22.64 -42.04 16.47
CA ALA A 2 23.23 -41.94 15.14
C ALA A 2 24.10 -40.67 15.08
N ASP A 3 25.41 -40.89 15.01
CA ASP A 3 26.36 -40.20 14.14
C ASP A 3 25.91 -38.78 13.70
N THR A 4 26.23 -37.79 14.53
CA THR A 4 26.42 -36.42 14.04
C THR A 4 27.71 -36.41 13.20
N LYS A 5 27.67 -37.06 12.04
CA LYS A 5 28.71 -36.91 11.02
C LYS A 5 28.74 -35.43 10.68
N ALA A 6 29.86 -34.77 10.97
CA ALA A 6 30.05 -33.36 10.66
C ALA A 6 29.66 -33.13 9.20
N ARG A 7 28.65 -32.28 8.96
CA ARG A 7 28.20 -31.95 7.60
C ARG A 7 29.38 -31.37 6.82
N THR A 8 29.59 -31.84 5.60
CA THR A 8 30.66 -31.30 4.75
C THR A 8 30.28 -29.90 4.27
N ALA A 9 31.27 -29.08 3.91
CA ALA A 9 31.02 -27.73 3.39
C ALA A 9 30.09 -27.74 2.17
N GLU A 10 30.26 -28.71 1.27
CA GLU A 10 29.42 -28.90 0.08
C GLU A 10 27.96 -29.19 0.44
N GLN A 11 27.71 -29.98 1.49
CA GLN A 11 26.36 -30.26 1.98
C GLN A 11 25.70 -28.99 2.54
N ILE A 12 26.47 -28.16 3.24
CA ILE A 12 25.97 -26.88 3.78
C ILE A 12 25.64 -25.91 2.63
N GLU A 13 26.50 -25.83 1.61
CA GLU A 13 26.25 -25.00 0.43
C GLU A 13 25.00 -25.44 -0.34
N ALA A 14 24.83 -26.75 -0.53
CA ALA A 14 23.65 -27.33 -1.17
C ALA A 14 22.36 -27.01 -0.37
N ASP A 15 22.41 -27.13 0.96
CA ASP A 15 21.28 -26.79 1.83
C ASP A 15 20.96 -25.29 1.81
N ILE A 16 21.99 -24.42 1.78
CA ILE A 16 21.81 -22.98 1.65
C ILE A 16 21.18 -22.63 0.30
N ALA A 17 21.64 -23.24 -0.79
CA ALA A 17 21.08 -23.02 -2.12
C ALA A 17 19.61 -23.46 -2.19
N ALA A 18 19.29 -24.64 -1.66
CA ALA A 18 17.93 -25.14 -1.56
C ALA A 18 17.03 -24.23 -0.70
N THR A 19 17.58 -23.72 0.40
CA THR A 19 16.86 -22.80 1.30
C THR A 19 16.60 -21.46 0.63
N ARG A 20 17.59 -20.89 -0.07
CA ARG A 20 17.43 -19.65 -0.85
C ARG A 20 16.37 -19.79 -1.93
N ALA A 21 16.32 -20.91 -2.65
CA ALA A 21 15.30 -21.17 -3.65
C ALA A 21 13.88 -21.18 -3.05
N ARG A 22 13.70 -21.83 -1.89
CA ARG A 22 12.41 -21.83 -1.17
C ARG A 22 12.01 -20.43 -0.68
N LEU A 23 12.98 -19.66 -0.17
CA LEU A 23 12.76 -18.28 0.27
C LEU A 23 12.34 -17.37 -0.88
N ALA A 24 13.01 -17.45 -2.03
CA ALA A 24 12.64 -16.68 -3.22
C ALA A 24 11.20 -16.98 -3.65
N SER A 25 10.82 -18.25 -3.73
CA SER A 25 9.45 -18.65 -4.06
C SER A 25 8.41 -18.13 -3.05
N ALA A 26 8.72 -18.16 -1.75
CA ALA A 26 7.83 -17.64 -0.72
C ALA A 26 7.71 -16.10 -0.75
N VAL A 27 8.79 -15.41 -1.10
CA VAL A 27 8.79 -13.95 -1.29
C VAL A 27 7.95 -13.57 -2.50
N ASP A 28 8.09 -14.27 -3.64
CA ASP A 28 7.28 -14.01 -4.83
C ASP A 28 5.78 -14.22 -4.54
N GLU A 29 5.42 -15.29 -3.83
CA GLU A 29 4.03 -15.52 -3.40
C GLU A 29 3.52 -14.42 -2.45
N LEU A 30 4.37 -13.93 -1.55
CA LEU A 30 4.02 -12.83 -0.65
C LEU A 30 3.83 -11.52 -1.41
N VAL A 31 4.67 -11.23 -2.39
CA VAL A 31 4.54 -10.04 -3.26
C VAL A 31 3.23 -10.10 -4.04
N ASP A 32 2.90 -11.27 -4.60
CA ASP A 32 1.66 -11.48 -5.33
C ASP A 32 0.42 -11.40 -4.44
N ARG A 33 0.47 -11.94 -3.21
CA ARG A 33 -0.66 -11.88 -2.24
C ARG A 33 -0.80 -10.51 -1.58
N ALA A 34 0.32 -9.84 -1.33
CA ALA A 34 0.35 -8.47 -0.83
C ALA A 34 -0.02 -7.45 -1.91
N ASN A 35 -0.53 -7.88 -3.07
CA ASN A 35 -0.92 -7.03 -4.18
C ASN A 35 -1.69 -5.81 -3.64
N PRO A 36 -1.08 -4.61 -3.69
CA PRO A 36 -1.65 -3.41 -3.10
C PRO A 36 -2.99 -3.05 -3.75
N LYS A 37 -3.26 -3.61 -4.94
CA LYS A 37 -4.51 -3.49 -5.67
C LYS A 37 -5.73 -3.93 -4.86
N ASN A 38 -5.64 -5.03 -4.11
CA ASN A 38 -6.77 -5.53 -3.30
C ASN A 38 -6.95 -4.73 -2.01
N VAL A 39 -5.86 -4.19 -1.44
CA VAL A 39 -5.94 -3.26 -0.31
C VAL A 39 -6.53 -1.93 -0.77
N ALA A 40 -6.08 -1.40 -1.90
CA ALA A 40 -6.56 -0.14 -2.47
C ALA A 40 -8.04 -0.20 -2.87
N LEU A 41 -8.50 -1.31 -3.47
CA LEU A 41 -9.92 -1.48 -3.79
C LEU A 41 -10.80 -1.44 -2.55
N ARG A 42 -10.40 -2.13 -1.47
CA ARG A 42 -11.12 -2.07 -0.17
C ARG A 42 -11.13 -0.66 0.43
N GLN A 43 -10.02 0.06 0.33
CA GLN A 43 -9.92 1.44 0.80
C GLN A 43 -10.80 2.40 0.00
N VAL A 44 -10.90 2.22 -1.32
CA VAL A 44 -11.78 3.01 -2.20
C VAL A 44 -13.26 2.74 -1.90
N GLU A 45 -13.63 1.47 -1.67
CA GLU A 45 -15.00 1.13 -1.28
C GLU A 45 -15.37 1.70 0.09
N GLN A 46 -14.47 1.61 1.08
CA GLN A 46 -14.67 2.23 2.39
C GLN A 46 -14.78 3.76 2.30
N ALA A 47 -13.95 4.41 1.49
CA ALA A 47 -14.02 5.84 1.25
C ALA A 47 -15.35 6.25 0.58
N LYS A 48 -15.87 5.44 -0.35
CA LYS A 48 -17.18 5.66 -0.97
C LYS A 48 -18.33 5.49 0.03
N ALA A 49 -18.29 4.45 0.86
CA ALA A 49 -19.31 4.22 1.90
C ALA A 49 -19.35 5.34 2.96
N GLN A 50 -18.23 6.02 3.21
CA GLN A 50 -18.18 7.16 4.11
C GLN A 50 -18.82 8.43 3.53
N VAL A 51 -19.02 8.46 2.21
CA VAL A 51 -19.55 9.61 1.45
C VAL A 51 -21.03 9.41 1.02
N PHE A 52 -21.50 8.17 0.85
CA PHE A 52 -22.86 7.87 0.37
C PHE A 52 -23.68 7.00 1.33
N ASP A 53 -24.91 7.44 1.64
CA ASP A 53 -25.95 6.74 2.42
C ASP A 53 -26.87 5.93 1.47
N GLU A 54 -27.43 4.82 1.95
CA GLU A 54 -28.41 3.94 1.28
C GLU A 54 -29.66 4.65 0.72
N ARG A 55 -29.92 5.90 1.11
CA ARG A 55 -31.07 6.71 0.66
C ARG A 55 -30.75 7.74 -0.42
N GLY A 56 -29.51 7.80 -0.91
CA GLY A 56 -29.10 8.81 -1.91
C GLY A 56 -29.13 10.25 -1.36
N GLN A 57 -29.26 10.43 -0.05
CA GLN A 57 -29.17 11.72 0.61
C GLN A 57 -27.71 12.00 0.97
N LEU A 58 -27.12 12.96 0.27
CA LEU A 58 -25.81 13.49 0.60
C LEU A 58 -25.88 14.01 2.05
N ARG A 59 -24.96 13.60 2.93
CA ARG A 59 -24.70 14.34 4.16
C ARG A 59 -24.13 15.71 3.75
N THR A 60 -24.99 16.66 3.41
CA THR A 60 -24.65 17.98 2.83
C THR A 60 -23.58 18.70 3.66
N GLN A 61 -23.61 18.50 4.98
CA GLN A 61 -22.61 19.03 5.92
C GLN A 61 -21.20 18.47 5.71
N LYS A 62 -21.04 17.20 5.30
CA LYS A 62 -19.72 16.58 5.10
C LYS A 62 -19.14 16.90 3.73
N ILE A 63 -19.96 17.04 2.69
CA ILE A 63 -19.49 17.40 1.35
C ILE A 63 -19.02 18.85 1.32
N LEU A 64 -19.71 19.76 2.01
CA LEU A 64 -19.25 21.15 2.15
C LEU A 64 -17.86 21.22 2.81
N ALA A 65 -17.61 20.39 3.82
CA ALA A 65 -16.31 20.33 4.48
C ALA A 65 -15.20 19.80 3.55
N VAL A 66 -15.49 18.76 2.74
CA VAL A 66 -14.52 18.21 1.78
C VAL A 66 -14.25 19.20 0.63
N VAL A 67 -15.29 19.82 0.07
CA VAL A 67 -15.14 20.84 -0.98
C VAL A 67 -14.38 22.06 -0.46
N GLY A 68 -14.65 22.48 0.78
CA GLY A 68 -13.91 23.56 1.44
C GLY A 68 -12.44 23.22 1.64
N ALA A 69 -12.12 21.99 2.08
CA ALA A 69 -10.74 21.54 2.26
C ALA A 69 -9.97 21.49 0.94
N VAL A 70 -10.55 20.88 -0.10
CA VAL A 70 -9.94 20.82 -1.44
C VAL A 70 -9.77 22.22 -2.03
N GLY A 71 -10.82 23.05 -1.96
CA GLY A 71 -10.78 24.44 -2.42
C GLY A 71 -9.72 25.28 -1.69
N GLY A 72 -9.58 25.10 -0.37
CA GLY A 72 -8.56 25.76 0.45
C GLY A 72 -7.14 25.39 0.04
N VAL A 73 -6.86 24.09 -0.12
CA VAL A 73 -5.54 23.61 -0.56
C VAL A 73 -5.19 24.13 -1.95
N VAL A 74 -6.13 24.03 -2.91
CA VAL A 74 -5.91 24.54 -4.27
C VAL A 74 -5.70 26.05 -4.25
N GLY A 75 -6.49 26.81 -3.48
CA GLY A 75 -6.33 28.24 -3.33
C GLY A 75 -4.96 28.64 -2.79
N VAL A 76 -4.48 27.97 -1.74
CA VAL A 76 -3.15 28.19 -1.17
C VAL A 76 -2.05 27.90 -2.19
N LEU A 77 -2.13 26.77 -2.89
CA LEU A 77 -1.15 26.40 -3.93
C LEU A 77 -1.11 27.44 -5.07
N LEU A 78 -2.26 27.97 -5.48
CA LEU A 78 -2.33 29.02 -6.51
C LEU A 78 -1.72 30.33 -6.02
N VAL A 79 -1.94 30.72 -4.77
CA VAL A 79 -1.31 31.92 -4.17
C VAL A 79 0.21 31.76 -4.11
N ILE A 80 0.70 30.60 -3.67
CA ILE A 80 2.13 30.28 -3.65
C ILE A 80 2.70 30.34 -5.08
N ARG A 81 2.04 29.68 -6.05
CA ARG A 81 2.45 29.71 -7.46
C ARG A 81 2.48 31.13 -8.02
N ARG A 82 1.51 31.98 -7.65
CA ARG A 82 1.45 33.40 -8.04
C ARG A 82 2.57 34.23 -7.40
N LEU A 83 3.02 33.90 -6.19
CA LEU A 83 4.11 34.59 -5.50
C LEU A 83 5.48 34.19 -6.06
N VAL A 84 5.67 32.89 -6.33
CA VAL A 84 6.93 32.34 -6.85
C VAL A 84 7.12 32.68 -8.33
N GLY A 85 6.08 32.56 -9.16
CA GLY A 85 6.15 32.85 -10.60
C GLY A 85 6.12 34.34 -10.97
N ARG A 86 6.26 35.24 -10.00
CA ARG A 86 6.38 36.70 -10.21
C ARG A 86 7.81 37.23 -10.07
N ARG A 87 8.77 36.35 -9.79
CA ARG A 87 10.21 36.63 -9.88
C ARG A 87 10.71 36.19 -11.26
#